data_AF-A0A316Z3Y1-F1
#
_entry.id   AF-A0A316Z3Y1-F1
#
_cell.length_a   1.000
_cell.length_b   1.000
_cell.length_c   1.000
_cell.angle_alpha   90.00
_cell.angle_beta   90.00
_cell.angle_gamma   90.00
#
_symmetry.space_group_name_H-M   'P 1'
#
loop_
_entity.id
_entity.type
_entity.pdbx_description
1 polymer ?
#
loop_
_entity_poly.entity_id
_entity_poly.type
_entity_poly.pdbx_seq_one_letter_code
_entity_poly.pdbx_strand_id
1 'polypeptide(L)'
;MRASLLCLALLPLALASPVARHAGANISALALHAPSQGTAPEHGARGSHGAVASEVDVCSNVGVDMLALGGSAADAIIAASLCVGVIGAFHSGLGGGGFALVRTAFNKYESYDFRETMPALGNATMYGDTNKSSTVGGLSVGVPGEVRAWQLLHAEHGRLPWAKLFEPAISIARNGFKVPNQLAIAIAQYTSGANAFICTSDIWKDRYCPNG
;
A
#
# COMPACT_ATOMS: atom_id res chain seq x y z
N MET A 1 -22.85 -7.68 -16.17
CA MET A 1 -21.72 -8.61 -16.40
C MET A 1 -20.66 -8.30 -15.36
N ARG A 2 -20.36 -9.25 -14.46
CA ARG A 2 -19.59 -9.00 -13.22
C ARG A 2 -18.11 -9.28 -13.47
N ALA A 3 -17.29 -8.24 -13.49
CA ALA A 3 -15.84 -8.38 -13.31
C ALA A 3 -15.57 -8.28 -11.80
N SER A 4 -15.05 -9.34 -11.20
CA SER A 4 -14.61 -9.35 -9.81
C SER A 4 -13.08 -9.29 -9.84
N LEU A 5 -12.50 -8.12 -9.54
CA LEU A 5 -11.09 -7.99 -9.21
C LEU A 5 -10.94 -8.28 -7.72
N LEU A 6 -10.22 -9.35 -7.37
CA LEU A 6 -9.81 -9.62 -6.00
C LEU A 6 -8.34 -9.18 -5.91
N CYS A 7 -8.08 -7.96 -5.42
CA CYS A 7 -6.73 -7.47 -5.19
C CYS A 7 -6.31 -7.91 -3.78
N LEU A 8 -5.57 -9.03 -3.69
CA LEU A 8 -4.91 -9.44 -2.46
C LEU A 8 -3.52 -8.81 -2.44
N ALA A 9 -3.35 -7.70 -1.73
CA ALA A 9 -2.02 -7.19 -1.41
C ALA A 9 -1.37 -8.16 -0.39
N LEU A 10 -0.68 -9.18 -0.89
CA LEU A 10 0.07 -10.12 -0.05
C LEU A 10 1.29 -9.39 0.52
N LEU A 11 1.28 -9.16 1.83
CA LEU A 11 2.50 -8.81 2.59
C LEU A 11 3.58 -9.88 2.31
N PRO A 12 4.86 -9.50 2.15
CA PRO A 12 5.93 -10.47 2.00
C PRO A 12 6.05 -11.33 3.27
N LEU A 13 5.89 -12.63 3.09
CA LEU A 13 6.13 -13.65 4.10
C LEU A 13 7.64 -13.65 4.44
N ALA A 14 8.00 -13.18 5.62
CA ALA A 14 9.38 -13.25 6.11
C ALA A 14 9.79 -14.73 6.27
N LEU A 15 10.79 -15.16 5.51
CA LEU A 15 11.42 -16.47 5.62
C LEU A 15 12.10 -16.62 6.99
N ALA A 16 11.54 -17.46 7.85
CA ALA A 16 12.15 -17.82 9.13
C ALA A 16 13.36 -18.75 8.89
N SER A 17 14.56 -18.29 9.27
CA SER A 17 15.75 -19.13 9.40
C SER A 17 15.76 -19.86 10.76
N PRO A 18 16.41 -21.02 10.91
CA PRO A 18 16.29 -21.84 12.11
C PRO A 18 17.20 -21.31 13.22
N VAL A 19 16.61 -20.84 14.33
CA VAL A 19 17.35 -20.49 15.55
C VAL A 19 17.39 -21.68 16.52
N ALA A 20 18.59 -21.98 16.98
CA ALA A 20 18.94 -23.02 17.93
C ALA A 20 18.15 -22.91 19.25
N ARG A 21 17.79 -24.07 19.81
CA ARG A 21 17.09 -24.20 21.09
C ARG A 21 18.01 -23.79 22.24
N HIS A 22 17.66 -22.72 22.95
CA HIS A 22 18.06 -22.51 24.34
C HIS A 22 16.81 -22.53 25.21
N ALA A 23 16.85 -23.38 26.23
CA ALA A 23 15.79 -23.60 27.19
C ALA A 23 15.68 -22.41 28.16
N GLY A 24 14.45 -22.04 28.52
CA GLY A 24 14.18 -21.25 29.72
C GLY A 24 13.74 -19.81 29.50
N ALA A 25 12.59 -19.60 28.87
CA ALA A 25 11.64 -18.54 29.20
C ALA A 25 10.31 -18.86 28.51
N ASN A 26 9.20 -18.92 29.26
CA ASN A 26 7.86 -19.11 28.71
C ASN A 26 7.46 -17.88 27.87
N ILE A 27 7.72 -17.93 26.56
CA ILE A 27 7.24 -16.98 25.56
C ILE A 27 6.02 -17.59 24.83
N SER A 28 4.98 -17.92 25.59
CA SER A 28 3.67 -18.27 25.04
C SER A 28 2.65 -17.20 25.46
N ALA A 29 2.84 -15.96 25.00
CA ALA A 29 1.83 -14.90 25.17
C ALA A 29 1.97 -13.68 24.24
N LEU A 30 2.92 -13.65 23.30
CA LEU A 30 3.09 -12.50 22.39
C LEU A 30 2.97 -12.89 20.91
N ALA A 31 2.13 -13.89 20.63
CA ALA A 31 1.59 -14.14 19.31
C ALA A 31 0.11 -13.69 19.31
N LEU A 32 -0.27 -12.96 18.27
CA LEU A 32 -1.67 -12.77 17.85
C LEU A 32 -2.61 -12.03 18.82
N HIS A 33 -2.25 -10.83 19.28
CA HIS A 33 -3.25 -9.87 19.80
C HIS A 33 -3.03 -8.45 19.27
N ALA A 34 -2.60 -8.31 18.00
CA ALA A 34 -3.13 -7.19 17.24
C ALA A 34 -4.63 -7.49 17.07
N PRO A 35 -5.56 -6.61 17.50
CA PRO A 35 -6.95 -6.81 17.16
C PRO A 35 -7.02 -6.83 15.64
N SER A 36 -7.13 -8.04 15.08
CA SER A 36 -7.79 -8.23 13.81
C SER A 36 -9.09 -7.45 13.91
N GLN A 37 -9.34 -6.61 12.92
CA GLN A 37 -10.59 -5.91 12.73
C GLN A 37 -11.75 -6.91 12.73
N GLY A 38 -12.32 -7.23 13.91
CA GLY A 38 -13.14 -8.44 14.02
C GLY A 38 -13.92 -8.58 15.32
N THR A 39 -14.37 -7.47 15.91
CA THR A 39 -15.56 -7.46 16.80
C THR A 39 -16.66 -6.53 16.28
N ALA A 40 -16.45 -5.90 15.11
CA ALA A 40 -17.53 -5.29 14.38
C ALA A 40 -18.48 -6.42 13.91
N PRO A 41 -19.81 -6.29 14.07
CA PRO A 41 -20.74 -7.22 13.45
C PRO A 41 -20.41 -7.30 11.96
N GLU A 42 -20.43 -8.49 11.35
CA GLU A 42 -20.26 -8.67 9.91
C GLU A 42 -21.31 -7.83 9.16
N HIS A 43 -20.99 -6.57 8.89
CA HIS A 43 -21.73 -5.73 7.98
C HIS A 43 -21.17 -6.04 6.60
N GLY A 44 -21.62 -7.14 6.01
CA GLY A 44 -21.36 -7.40 4.59
C GLY A 44 -21.94 -6.24 3.79
N ALA A 45 -21.08 -5.37 3.27
CA ALA A 45 -21.50 -4.33 2.34
C ALA A 45 -22.14 -5.00 1.11
N ARG A 46 -23.38 -4.64 0.80
CA ARG A 46 -24.12 -5.19 -0.34
C ARG A 46 -24.21 -4.17 -1.46
N GLY A 47 -23.87 -4.57 -2.67
CA GLY A 47 -24.00 -3.78 -3.88
C GLY A 47 -24.42 -4.66 -5.07
N SER A 48 -25.17 -4.08 -6.01
CA SER A 48 -25.64 -4.79 -7.22
C SER A 48 -24.81 -4.49 -8.47
N HIS A 49 -24.05 -3.39 -8.47
CA HIS A 49 -23.33 -2.88 -9.66
C HIS A 49 -21.80 -2.96 -9.56
N GLY A 50 -21.26 -3.20 -8.36
CA GLY A 50 -19.84 -3.30 -8.10
C GLY A 50 -19.54 -3.17 -6.60
N ALA A 51 -18.30 -3.45 -6.22
CA ALA A 51 -17.80 -3.27 -4.86
C ALA A 51 -16.31 -2.97 -4.91
N VAL A 52 -15.83 -2.16 -3.97
CA VAL A 52 -14.41 -1.89 -3.75
C VAL A 52 -14.15 -2.06 -2.26
N ALA A 53 -13.05 -2.72 -1.93
CA ALA A 53 -12.58 -2.89 -0.57
C ALA A 53 -11.10 -2.50 -0.52
N SER A 54 -10.76 -1.68 0.46
CA SER A 54 -9.38 -1.33 0.83
C SER A 54 -9.30 -1.16 2.34
N GLU A 55 -8.09 -1.09 2.86
CA GLU A 55 -7.77 -0.88 4.26
C GLU A 55 -8.12 0.54 4.77
N VAL A 56 -8.44 1.46 3.85
CA VAL A 56 -8.89 2.82 4.16
C VAL A 56 -10.32 3.03 3.65
N ASP A 57 -11.24 3.36 4.54
CA ASP A 57 -12.67 3.55 4.24
C ASP A 57 -12.92 4.57 3.11
N VAL A 58 -12.29 5.75 3.19
CA VAL A 58 -12.44 6.79 2.16
C VAL A 58 -11.89 6.34 0.81
N CYS A 59 -10.85 5.51 0.77
CA CYS A 59 -10.29 5.03 -0.50
C CYS A 59 -11.16 3.95 -1.14
N SER A 60 -11.89 3.17 -0.35
CA SER A 60 -12.93 2.28 -0.87
C SER A 60 -14.04 3.10 -1.54
N ASN A 61 -14.46 4.21 -0.92
CA ASN A 61 -15.44 5.12 -1.52
C ASN A 61 -14.94 5.79 -2.80
N VAL A 62 -13.67 6.21 -2.84
CA VAL A 62 -13.05 6.75 -4.07
C VAL A 62 -13.14 5.75 -5.23
N GLY A 63 -12.87 4.48 -4.99
CA GLY A 63 -13.04 3.44 -6.01
C GLY A 63 -14.50 3.23 -6.40
N VAL A 64 -15.42 3.23 -5.43
CA VAL A 64 -16.87 3.14 -5.70
C VAL A 64 -17.35 4.31 -6.55
N ASP A 65 -16.85 5.52 -6.32
CA ASP A 65 -17.18 6.71 -7.11
C ASP A 65 -16.74 6.55 -8.57
N MET A 66 -15.56 5.96 -8.81
CA MET A 66 -15.14 5.65 -10.19
C MET A 66 -16.07 4.63 -10.86
N LEU A 67 -16.54 3.61 -10.13
CA LEU A 67 -17.54 2.67 -10.66
C LEU A 67 -18.88 3.37 -10.94
N ALA A 68 -19.32 4.28 -10.06
CA ALA A 68 -20.55 5.05 -10.21
C ALA A 68 -20.49 6.00 -11.42
N LEU A 69 -19.30 6.50 -11.77
CA LEU A 69 -19.05 7.28 -12.99
C LEU A 69 -19.03 6.43 -14.28
N GLY A 70 -19.28 5.12 -14.20
CA GLY A 70 -19.24 4.19 -15.33
C GLY A 70 -17.86 3.63 -15.65
N GLY A 71 -16.89 3.84 -14.75
CA GLY A 71 -15.54 3.29 -14.86
C GLY A 71 -15.50 1.77 -14.75
N SER A 72 -14.35 1.21 -15.11
CA SER A 72 -14.08 -0.22 -14.96
C SER A 72 -13.54 -0.55 -13.56
N ALA A 73 -13.38 -1.84 -13.28
CA ALA A 73 -12.66 -2.29 -12.10
C ALA A 73 -11.19 -1.82 -12.09
N ALA A 74 -10.59 -1.61 -13.26
CA ALA A 74 -9.25 -1.03 -13.38
C ALA A 74 -9.23 0.46 -12.98
N ASP A 75 -10.20 1.25 -13.45
CA ASP A 75 -10.32 2.65 -13.03
C ASP A 75 -10.50 2.76 -11.51
N ALA A 76 -11.36 1.91 -10.94
CA ALA A 76 -11.66 1.88 -9.52
C ALA A 76 -10.45 1.51 -8.66
N ILE A 77 -9.71 0.45 -9.03
CA ILE A 77 -8.54 0.04 -8.24
C ILE A 77 -7.40 1.07 -8.35
N ILE A 78 -7.20 1.69 -9.53
CA ILE A 78 -6.17 2.73 -9.69
C ILE A 78 -6.49 3.93 -8.80
N ALA A 79 -7.73 4.44 -8.82
CA ALA A 79 -8.12 5.57 -7.98
C ALA A 79 -8.06 5.24 -6.48
N ALA A 80 -8.49 4.04 -6.08
CA ALA A 80 -8.39 3.58 -4.71
C ALA A 80 -6.93 3.46 -4.24
N SER A 81 -6.05 2.85 -5.04
CA SER A 81 -4.62 2.72 -4.75
C SER A 81 -3.92 4.07 -4.66
N LEU A 82 -4.25 5.02 -5.54
CA LEU A 82 -3.73 6.39 -5.47
C LEU A 82 -4.16 7.09 -4.17
N CYS A 83 -5.41 6.90 -3.75
CA CYS A 83 -5.89 7.40 -2.46
C CYS A 83 -5.15 6.75 -1.29
N VAL A 84 -4.97 5.41 -1.32
CA VAL A 84 -4.21 4.67 -0.31
C VAL A 84 -2.77 5.18 -0.26
N GLY A 85 -2.13 5.44 -1.40
CA GLY A 85 -0.77 5.97 -1.45
C GLY A 85 -0.61 7.35 -0.79
N VAL A 86 -1.70 8.11 -0.62
CA VAL A 86 -1.70 9.37 0.13
C VAL A 86 -1.89 9.14 1.63
N ILE A 87 -2.85 8.28 2.01
CA ILE A 87 -3.25 8.09 3.42
C ILE A 87 -2.36 7.06 4.13
N GLY A 88 -2.06 5.95 3.45
CA GLY A 88 -1.24 4.82 3.87
C GLY A 88 0.19 4.87 3.32
N ALA A 89 0.76 6.07 3.17
CA ALA A 89 2.08 6.26 2.57
C ALA A 89 3.23 5.53 3.29
N PHE A 90 3.00 5.00 4.50
CA PHE A 90 3.97 4.20 5.25
C PHE A 90 4.10 2.75 4.75
N HIS A 91 3.15 2.25 3.95
CA HIS A 91 3.18 0.86 3.44
C HIS A 91 2.93 0.72 1.94
N SER A 92 2.34 1.72 1.27
CA SER A 92 2.04 1.66 -0.17
C SER A 92 2.06 3.04 -0.81
N GLY A 93 2.31 3.09 -2.13
CA GLY A 93 2.25 4.32 -2.91
C GLY A 93 3.34 4.44 -3.97
N LEU A 94 3.28 5.55 -4.71
CA LEU A 94 3.98 5.80 -5.99
C LEU A 94 5.50 5.50 -6.02
N GLY A 95 6.16 5.48 -4.86
CA GLY A 95 7.57 5.17 -4.70
C GLY A 95 7.91 3.68 -4.63
N GLY A 96 6.92 2.77 -4.72
CA GLY A 96 7.11 1.33 -4.58
C GLY A 96 6.70 0.51 -5.80
N GLY A 97 6.21 -0.69 -5.52
CA GLY A 97 5.77 -1.68 -6.51
C GLY A 97 4.82 -2.71 -5.89
N GLY A 98 4.48 -3.74 -6.65
CA GLY A 98 3.51 -4.72 -6.21
C GLY A 98 3.04 -5.67 -7.31
N PHE A 99 1.85 -6.22 -7.10
CA PHE A 99 1.23 -7.17 -8.00
C PHE A 99 -0.25 -6.86 -8.17
N ALA A 100 -0.80 -7.12 -9.35
CA ALA A 100 -2.24 -7.07 -9.60
C ALA A 100 -2.70 -8.32 -10.33
N LEU A 101 -3.84 -8.86 -9.91
CA LEU A 101 -4.51 -9.97 -10.56
C LEU A 101 -5.83 -9.48 -11.16
N VAL A 102 -5.98 -9.69 -12.46
CA VAL A 102 -7.15 -9.27 -13.21
C VAL A 102 -7.87 -10.50 -13.73
N ARG A 103 -9.16 -10.59 -13.40
CA ARG A 103 -10.09 -11.52 -14.04
C ARG A 103 -11.05 -10.73 -14.92
N THR A 104 -10.97 -10.95 -16.22
CA THR A 104 -11.83 -10.29 -17.19
C THR A 104 -13.23 -10.90 -17.22
N ALA A 105 -14.19 -10.19 -17.83
CA ALA A 105 -15.54 -10.71 -18.04
C ALA A 105 -15.58 -11.97 -18.94
N PHE A 106 -14.51 -12.24 -19.70
CA PHE A 106 -14.39 -13.37 -20.61
C PHE A 106 -13.60 -14.55 -20.00
N ASN A 107 -13.48 -14.62 -18.67
CA ASN A 107 -12.72 -15.65 -17.94
C ASN A 107 -11.22 -15.72 -18.30
N LYS A 108 -10.65 -14.66 -18.87
CA LYS A 108 -9.19 -14.51 -18.97
C LYS A 108 -8.63 -14.01 -17.64
N TYR A 109 -7.52 -14.61 -17.21
CA TYR A 109 -6.76 -14.24 -16.03
C TYR A 109 -5.44 -13.61 -16.46
N GLU A 110 -5.12 -12.47 -15.89
CA GLU A 110 -3.91 -11.71 -16.16
C GLU A 110 -3.25 -11.35 -14.83
N SER A 111 -1.93 -11.35 -14.83
CA SER A 111 -1.10 -10.97 -13.69
C SER A 111 -0.15 -9.86 -14.11
N TYR A 112 -0.12 -8.79 -13.35
CA TYR A 112 0.83 -7.70 -13.51
C TYR A 112 1.82 -7.80 -12.37
N ASP A 113 3.08 -8.10 -12.70
CA ASP A 113 4.21 -7.96 -11.80
C ASP A 113 4.85 -6.61 -12.07
N PHE A 114 4.75 -5.74 -11.07
CA PHE A 114 5.38 -4.44 -11.07
C PHE A 114 6.20 -4.25 -9.80
N ARG A 115 6.82 -5.35 -9.35
CA ARG A 115 7.82 -5.30 -8.30
C ARG A 115 8.95 -4.37 -8.72
N GLU A 116 9.49 -3.66 -7.73
CA GLU A 116 10.62 -2.79 -7.93
C GLU A 116 11.81 -3.58 -8.51
N THR A 117 12.57 -2.94 -9.39
CA THR A 117 13.74 -3.56 -10.01
C THR A 117 15.03 -2.97 -9.47
N MET A 118 16.10 -3.78 -9.44
CA MET A 118 17.41 -3.28 -9.04
C MET A 118 17.87 -2.19 -10.03
N PRO A 119 18.35 -1.03 -9.55
CA PRO A 119 18.93 -0.01 -10.43
C PRO A 119 20.09 -0.57 -11.27
N ALA A 120 20.34 0.00 -12.45
CA ALA A 120 21.34 -0.51 -13.40
C ALA A 120 22.78 -0.58 -12.84
N LEU A 121 23.11 0.26 -11.85
CA LEU A 121 24.41 0.27 -11.17
C LEU A 121 24.45 -0.60 -9.90
N GLY A 122 23.35 -1.26 -9.55
CA GLY A 122 23.28 -2.17 -8.40
C GLY A 122 24.10 -3.43 -8.61
N ASN A 123 24.66 -3.96 -7.52
CA ASN A 123 25.47 -5.18 -7.55
C ASN A 123 25.37 -5.94 -6.20
N ALA A 124 25.86 -7.18 -6.18
CA ALA A 124 25.71 -8.08 -5.03
C ALA A 124 26.41 -7.60 -3.74
N THR A 125 27.40 -6.69 -3.84
CA THR A 125 28.18 -6.20 -2.70
C THR A 125 27.83 -4.76 -2.30
N MET A 126 26.81 -4.15 -2.94
CA MET A 126 26.50 -2.72 -2.78
C MET A 126 26.08 -2.31 -1.36
N TYR A 127 25.69 -3.26 -0.52
CA TYR A 127 25.29 -3.00 0.87
C TYR A 127 26.45 -3.11 1.87
N GLY A 128 27.63 -3.56 1.44
CA GLY A 128 28.77 -3.83 2.33
C GLY A 128 28.44 -4.88 3.40
N ASP A 129 29.15 -4.81 4.53
CA ASP A 129 29.02 -5.79 5.61
C ASP A 129 27.81 -5.53 6.53
N THR A 130 27.21 -4.34 6.45
CA THR A 130 26.08 -3.95 7.29
C THR A 130 24.79 -3.93 6.47
N ASN A 131 23.81 -4.77 6.83
CA ASN A 131 22.48 -4.78 6.20
C ASN A 131 21.63 -3.51 6.46
N LYS A 132 22.19 -2.44 7.02
CA LYS A 132 21.46 -1.18 7.23
C LYS A 132 21.22 -0.43 5.92
N SER A 133 22.17 -0.47 4.99
CA SER A 133 22.07 0.21 3.69
C SER A 133 21.02 -0.42 2.75
N SER A 134 20.55 -1.63 3.06
CA SER A 134 19.44 -2.26 2.32
C SER A 134 18.06 -1.89 2.84
N THR A 135 17.97 -1.13 3.93
CA THR A 135 16.70 -0.68 4.53
C THR A 135 16.62 0.84 4.71
N VAL A 136 17.75 1.54 4.76
CA VAL A 136 17.82 3.00 4.97
C VAL A 136 18.78 3.65 3.97
N GLY A 137 18.34 4.73 3.34
CA GLY A 137 19.15 5.56 2.43
C GLY A 137 18.86 5.28 0.96
N GLY A 138 19.59 5.95 0.05
CA GLY A 138 19.35 5.81 -1.39
C GLY A 138 19.63 4.41 -1.96
N LEU A 139 20.54 3.66 -1.32
CA LEU A 139 20.88 2.30 -1.75
C LEU A 139 19.73 1.30 -1.54
N SER A 140 18.81 1.57 -0.61
CA SER A 140 17.66 0.69 -0.35
C SER A 140 16.50 0.89 -1.33
N VAL A 141 16.62 1.82 -2.29
CA VAL A 141 15.54 2.18 -3.22
C VAL A 141 15.66 1.36 -4.50
N GLY A 142 14.68 0.50 -4.75
CA GLY A 142 14.46 -0.10 -6.07
C GLY A 142 13.79 0.88 -7.03
N VAL A 143 13.91 0.66 -8.33
CA VAL A 143 13.22 1.47 -9.35
C VAL A 143 11.71 1.24 -9.22
N PRO A 144 10.89 2.28 -8.90
CA PRO A 144 9.46 2.12 -8.65
C PRO A 144 8.69 1.65 -9.90
N GLY A 145 7.76 0.71 -9.70
CA GLY A 145 6.96 0.10 -10.77
C GLY A 145 5.49 0.49 -10.79
N GLU A 146 4.97 1.02 -9.68
CA GLU A 146 3.52 1.18 -9.46
C GLU A 146 2.83 2.08 -10.51
N VAL A 147 3.37 3.27 -10.81
CA VAL A 147 2.78 4.18 -11.81
C VAL A 147 2.74 3.54 -13.20
N ARG A 148 3.80 2.79 -13.56
CA ARG A 148 3.87 2.10 -14.85
C ARG A 148 2.81 1.00 -14.94
N ALA A 149 2.55 0.28 -13.84
CA ALA A 149 1.50 -0.72 -13.76
C ALA A 149 0.12 -0.10 -13.93
N TRP A 150 -0.16 1.00 -13.23
CA TRP A 150 -1.43 1.73 -13.39
C TRP A 150 -1.64 2.24 -14.81
N GLN A 151 -0.60 2.74 -15.46
CA GLN A 151 -0.67 3.16 -16.85
C GLN A 151 -1.02 1.99 -17.78
N LEU A 152 -0.38 0.83 -17.63
CA LEU A 152 -0.65 -0.36 -18.44
C LEU A 152 -2.05 -0.91 -18.19
N LEU A 153 -2.42 -1.07 -16.92
CA LEU A 153 -3.73 -1.54 -16.51
C LEU A 153 -4.86 -0.62 -17.02
N HIS A 154 -4.64 0.70 -17.00
CA HIS A 154 -5.58 1.67 -17.56
C HIS A 154 -5.66 1.61 -19.09
N ALA A 155 -4.53 1.48 -19.77
CA ALA A 155 -4.52 1.35 -21.24
C ALA A 155 -5.27 0.10 -21.71
N GLU A 156 -5.19 -1.00 -20.97
CA GLU A 156 -5.81 -2.28 -21.33
C GLU A 156 -7.27 -2.40 -20.87
N HIS A 157 -7.61 -1.85 -19.69
CA HIS A 157 -8.91 -2.10 -19.04
C HIS A 157 -9.62 -0.83 -18.56
N GLY A 158 -9.02 0.35 -18.67
CA GLY A 158 -9.58 1.62 -18.25
C GLY A 158 -10.71 2.12 -19.16
N ARG A 159 -11.59 2.95 -18.60
CA ARG A 159 -12.71 3.58 -19.32
C ARG A 159 -12.81 5.07 -19.07
N LEU A 160 -12.47 5.50 -17.86
CA LEU A 160 -12.47 6.92 -17.52
C LEU A 160 -11.20 7.61 -18.05
N PRO A 161 -11.21 8.94 -18.26
CA PRO A 161 -9.99 9.67 -18.59
C PRO A 161 -8.91 9.48 -17.52
N TRP A 162 -7.67 9.20 -17.92
CA TRP A 162 -6.55 8.93 -17.01
C TRP A 162 -6.43 9.97 -15.89
N ALA A 163 -6.48 11.27 -16.22
CA ALA A 163 -6.39 12.36 -15.25
C ALA A 163 -7.48 12.31 -14.18
N LYS A 164 -8.69 11.81 -14.52
CA LYS A 164 -9.83 11.72 -13.60
C LYS A 164 -9.52 10.84 -12.40
N LEU A 165 -8.72 9.79 -12.60
CA LEU A 165 -8.38 8.81 -11.56
C LEU A 165 -7.49 9.42 -10.44
N PHE A 166 -6.78 10.51 -10.74
CA PHE A 166 -5.86 11.16 -9.81
C PHE A 166 -6.51 12.27 -9.00
N GLU A 167 -7.61 12.85 -9.49
CA GLU A 167 -8.28 13.98 -8.86
C GLU A 167 -8.63 13.73 -7.37
N PRO A 168 -9.15 12.54 -6.96
CA PRO A 168 -9.47 12.30 -5.57
C PRO A 168 -8.22 12.31 -4.67
N ALA A 169 -7.15 11.61 -5.07
CA ALA A 169 -5.90 11.57 -4.33
C ALA A 169 -5.24 12.95 -4.23
N ILE A 170 -5.27 13.75 -5.31
CA ILE A 170 -4.78 15.13 -5.32
C ILE A 170 -5.58 16.00 -4.34
N SER A 171 -6.91 15.87 -4.33
CA SER A 171 -7.78 16.61 -3.42
C SER A 171 -7.48 16.27 -1.97
N ILE A 172 -7.38 14.97 -1.64
CA ILE A 172 -7.07 14.48 -0.29
C ILE A 172 -5.69 14.98 0.16
N ALA A 173 -4.67 14.92 -0.72
CA ALA A 173 -3.32 15.38 -0.40
C ALA A 173 -3.25 16.90 -0.15
N ARG A 174 -4.04 17.70 -0.89
CA ARG A 174 -4.04 19.17 -0.77
C ARG A 174 -4.88 19.68 0.40
N ASN A 175 -6.04 19.09 0.60
CA ASN A 175 -7.03 19.55 1.58
C ASN A 175 -6.84 18.86 2.94
N GLY A 176 -6.01 17.81 3.00
CA GLY A 176 -5.79 17.01 4.18
C GLY A 176 -6.91 15.99 4.44
N PHE A 177 -6.69 15.17 5.46
CA PHE A 177 -7.61 14.13 5.89
C PHE A 177 -7.45 13.90 7.39
N LYS A 178 -8.46 13.30 8.01
CA LYS A 178 -8.37 12.86 9.41
C LYS A 178 -7.43 11.65 9.48
N VAL A 179 -6.39 11.74 10.32
CA VAL A 179 -5.42 10.65 10.53
C VAL A 179 -6.16 9.39 11.01
N PRO A 180 -6.15 8.28 10.23
CA PRO A 180 -6.73 7.02 10.67
C PRO A 180 -5.85 6.36 11.74
N ASN A 181 -6.43 5.47 12.54
CA ASN A 181 -5.73 4.80 13.65
C ASN A 181 -4.44 4.11 13.20
N GLN A 182 -4.46 3.41 12.06
CA GLN A 182 -3.27 2.72 11.53
C GLN A 182 -2.13 3.69 11.20
N LEU A 183 -2.45 4.86 10.60
CA LEU A 183 -1.44 5.89 10.34
C LEU A 183 -0.92 6.48 11.65
N ALA A 184 -1.77 6.69 12.65
CA ALA A 184 -1.33 7.20 13.96
C ALA A 184 -0.36 6.23 14.65
N ILE A 185 -0.65 4.92 14.61
CA ILE A 185 0.24 3.87 15.12
C ILE A 185 1.57 3.89 14.37
N ALA A 186 1.54 3.95 13.03
CA ALA A 186 2.75 3.98 12.20
C ALA A 186 3.61 5.21 12.51
N ILE A 187 3.01 6.41 12.61
CA ILE A 187 3.73 7.63 12.97
C ILE A 187 4.40 7.47 14.35
N ALA A 188 3.67 6.98 15.35
CA ALA A 188 4.19 6.84 16.72
C ALA A 188 5.44 5.91 16.82
N GLN A 189 5.59 4.95 15.92
CA GLN A 189 6.78 4.09 15.85
C GLN A 189 8.06 4.84 15.46
N TYR A 190 7.92 6.00 14.80
CA TYR A 190 9.04 6.77 14.24
C TYR A 190 9.16 8.18 14.81
N THR A 191 8.39 8.52 15.85
CA THR A 191 8.51 9.78 16.58
C THR A 191 9.36 9.68 17.86
N SER A 192 9.65 8.46 18.35
CA SER A 192 10.42 8.27 19.59
C SER A 192 11.37 7.06 19.51
N GLY A 193 12.37 7.03 20.40
CA GLY A 193 13.35 5.94 20.47
C GLY A 193 14.43 5.99 19.37
N ALA A 194 15.10 4.85 19.14
CA ALA A 194 16.25 4.74 18.24
C ALA A 194 15.93 5.02 16.75
N ASN A 195 14.64 5.03 16.37
CA ASN A 195 14.16 5.22 15.00
C ASN A 195 13.41 6.56 14.83
N ALA A 196 13.62 7.53 15.73
CA ALA A 196 12.93 8.83 15.74
C ALA A 196 13.36 9.77 14.60
N PHE A 197 13.20 9.36 13.34
CA PHE A 197 13.64 10.13 12.17
C PHE A 197 12.58 11.11 11.67
N ILE A 198 11.29 10.84 11.90
CA ILE A 198 10.20 11.62 11.31
C ILE A 198 10.18 13.05 11.87
N CYS A 199 10.44 13.24 13.17
CA CYS A 199 10.49 14.58 13.77
C CYS A 199 11.88 15.24 13.70
N THR A 200 12.93 14.50 13.38
CA THR A 200 14.32 15.03 13.33
C THR A 200 14.80 15.35 11.92
N SER A 201 14.19 14.75 10.90
CA SER A 201 14.55 14.97 9.50
C SER A 201 13.91 16.22 8.92
N ASP A 202 14.70 17.03 8.22
CA ASP A 202 14.22 18.24 7.52
C ASP A 202 13.20 17.95 6.41
N ILE A 203 13.15 16.71 5.91
CA ILE A 203 12.21 16.30 4.85
C ILE A 203 10.83 15.97 5.44
N TRP A 204 10.80 15.39 6.64
CA TRP A 204 9.60 14.78 7.21
C TRP A 204 8.95 15.64 8.31
N LYS A 205 9.76 16.37 9.10
CA LYS A 205 9.30 17.05 10.32
C LYS A 205 8.14 18.02 10.08
N ASP A 206 8.20 18.78 8.99
CA ASP A 206 7.21 19.80 8.64
C ASP A 206 5.83 19.20 8.36
N ARG A 207 5.77 17.93 7.95
CA ARG A 207 4.52 17.25 7.58
C ARG A 207 3.96 16.39 8.70
N TYR A 208 4.83 15.72 9.45
CA TYR A 208 4.43 14.69 10.40
C TYR A 208 4.56 15.10 11.87
N CYS A 209 5.35 16.13 12.19
CA CYS A 209 5.47 16.68 13.55
C CYS A 209 5.26 18.22 13.53
N PRO A 210 4.09 18.70 13.07
CA PRO A 210 3.82 20.13 13.08
C PRO A 210 3.77 20.61 14.53
N ASN A 211 4.65 21.56 14.86
CA ASN A 211 4.89 22.14 16.20
C ASN A 211 5.84 21.34 17.12
N GLY A 212 6.62 20.41 16.57
CA GLY A 212 7.57 19.58 17.34
C GLY A 212 6.88 18.47 18.11
#